data_AF-A0A838CVE1-F1
#
_entry.id   AF-A0A838CVE1-F1
#
_cell.length_a   1.000
_cell.length_b   1.000
_cell.length_c   1.000
_cell.angle_alpha   90.00
_cell.angle_beta   90.00
_cell.angle_gamma   90.00
#
_symmetry.space_group_name_H-M   'P 1'
#
loop_
_entity.id
_entity.type
_entity.pdbx_description
1 polymer ?
#
loop_
_entity_poly.entity_id
_entity_poly.type
_entity_poly.pdbx_seq_one_letter_code
_entity_poly.pdbx_strand_id
1 'polypeptide(L)' 'MKLIFLLLSLIVGVVLYWRGNRKGKVFLRGMGVGVLLAIVFMEAPNFIHGFVEGFQGGFNN' A
#
# COMPACT_ATOMS: atom_id res chain seq x y z
N MET A 1 -17.55 3.22 1.47
CA MET A 1 -17.34 2.10 0.52
C MET A 1 -15.92 2.03 -0.06
N LYS A 2 -15.33 3.12 -0.56
CA LYS A 2 -13.95 3.13 -1.10
C LYS A 2 -12.88 2.64 -0.11
N LEU A 3 -12.96 3.06 1.15
CA LEU A 3 -11.99 2.69 2.20
C LEU A 3 -11.93 1.18 2.48
N ILE A 4 -13.09 0.51 2.48
CA ILE A 4 -13.19 -0.94 2.71
C ILE A 4 -12.54 -1.72 1.56
N PHE A 5 -12.74 -1.28 0.32
CA PHE A 5 -12.11 -1.87 -0.87
C PHE A 5 -10.57 -1.71 -0.85
N LEU A 6 -10.09 -0.54 -0.43
CA LEU A 6 -8.65 -0.28 -0.26
C LEU A 6 -8.03 -1.18 0.81
N LEU A 7 -8.66 -1.27 1.98
CA LEU A 7 -8.21 -2.15 3.06
C LEU A 7 -8.17 -3.62 2.65
N LEU A 8 -9.20 -4.11 1.95
CA LEU A 8 -9.23 -5.47 1.41
C LEU A 8 -8.09 -5.70 0.40
N SER A 9 -7.87 -4.76 -0.51
CA SER A 9 -6.79 -4.84 -1.51
C SER A 9 -5.40 -4.84 -0.85
N LEU A 10 -5.22 -4.02 0.20
CA LEU A 10 -3.98 -3.95 0.98
C LEU A 10 -3.69 -5.28 1.67
N ILE A 11 -4.70 -5.86 2.34
CA ILE A 11 -4.58 -7.16 3.01
C ILE A 11 -4.19 -8.24 1.99
N VAL A 12 -4.82 -8.27 0.81
CA VAL A 12 -4.50 -9.23 -0.25
C VAL A 12 -3.06 -9.04 -0.75
N GLY A 13 -2.64 -7.81 -1.01
CA GLY A 13 -1.27 -7.49 -1.45
C GLY A 13 -0.21 -7.96 -0.45
N VAL A 14 -0.42 -7.68 0.84
CA VAL A 14 0.49 -8.11 1.93
C VAL A 14 0.53 -9.63 2.05
N VAL A 15 -0.62 -10.31 1.99
CA VAL A 15 -0.69 -11.78 2.08
C VAL A 15 0.04 -12.44 0.89
N LEU A 16 -0.15 -11.91 -0.33
CA LEU A 16 0.53 -12.41 -1.53
C LEU A 16 2.05 -12.19 -1.45
N TYR A 17 2.49 -11.00 -1.01
CA TYR A 17 3.89 -10.70 -0.79
C TYR A 17 4.51 -11.65 0.24
N TRP A 18 3.85 -11.82 1.39
CA TRP A 18 4.37 -12.65 2.48
C TRP A 18 4.40 -14.13 2.12
N ARG A 19 3.35 -14.64 1.48
CA ARG A 19 3.30 -16.02 0.97
C ARG A 19 4.32 -16.25 -0.14
N GLY A 20 4.50 -15.28 -1.04
CA GLY A 20 5.50 -15.32 -2.10
C GLY A 20 6.92 -15.37 -1.52
N ASN A 21 7.20 -14.55 -0.50
CA ASN A 21 8.48 -14.52 0.18
C ASN A 21 8.77 -15.84 0.93
N ARG A 22 7.79 -16.38 1.69
CA ARG A 22 7.96 -17.64 2.43
C ARG A 22 8.17 -18.86 1.53
N LYS A 23 7.56 -18.89 0.35
CA LYS A 23 7.65 -20.04 -0.56
C LYS A 23 8.75 -19.91 -1.63
N GLY A 24 9.56 -18.84 -1.60
CA GLY A 24 10.56 -18.56 -2.63
C GLY A 24 9.97 -18.33 -4.03
N LYS A 25 8.66 -18.08 -4.13
CA LYS A 25 7.96 -17.94 -5.42
C LYS A 25 8.02 -16.48 -5.85
N VAL A 26 9.02 -16.17 -6.68
CA VAL A 26 9.26 -14.82 -7.22
C VAL A 26 8.00 -14.23 -7.88
N PHE A 27 7.23 -15.05 -8.59
CA PHE A 27 5.96 -14.64 -9.21
C PHE A 27 4.93 -14.10 -8.20
N LEU A 28 4.69 -14.82 -7.09
CA LEU A 28 3.75 -14.40 -6.04
C LEU A 28 4.22 -13.16 -5.30
N ARG A 29 5.54 -13.04 -5.09
CA ARG A 29 6.15 -11.85 -4.50
C ARG A 29 5.96 -10.64 -5.43
N GLY A 30 6.19 -10.81 -6.73
CA GLY A 30 5.99 -9.77 -7.76
C GLY A 30 4.53 -9.31 -7.84
N MET A 31 3.58 -10.25 -7.80
CA MET A 31 2.14 -9.90 -7.73
C MET A 31 1.79 -9.09 -6.48
N GLY A 32 2.31 -9.50 -5.31
CA GLY A 32 2.10 -8.76 -4.06
C GLY A 32 2.65 -7.33 -4.14
N VAL A 33 3.86 -7.15 -4.66
CA VAL A 33 4.45 -5.82 -4.87
C VAL A 33 3.65 -5.00 -5.87
N GLY A 34 3.19 -5.60 -6.98
CA GLY A 34 2.38 -4.90 -7.99
C GLY A 34 1.04 -4.41 -7.43
N VAL A 35 0.36 -5.22 -6.63
CA VAL A 35 -0.89 -4.84 -5.95
C VAL A 35 -0.64 -3.69 -4.95
N LEU A 36 0.43 -3.77 -4.17
CA LEU A 36 0.79 -2.72 -3.21
C LEU A 36 1.12 -1.40 -3.92
N LEU A 37 1.89 -1.43 -5.00
CA LEU A 37 2.20 -0.25 -5.80
C LEU A 37 0.95 0.34 -6.45
N ALA A 38 0.05 -0.48 -7.00
CA ALA A 38 -1.20 -0.02 -7.60
C ALA A 38 -2.08 0.73 -6.59
N ILE A 39 -2.15 0.24 -5.35
CA ILE A 39 -2.87 0.92 -4.25
C ILE A 39 -2.23 2.28 -3.95
N VAL A 40 -0.90 2.33 -3.85
CA VAL A 40 -0.17 3.59 -3.62
C VAL A 40 -0.42 4.57 -4.77
N PHE A 41 -0.39 4.14 -6.03
CA PHE A 41 -0.67 5.00 -7.17
C PHE A 41 -2.12 5.50 -7.21
N MET A 42 -3.09 4.68 -6.80
CA MET A 42 -4.49 5.09 -6.73
C MET A 42 -4.75 6.11 -5.62
N GLU A 43 -4.02 6.01 -4.50
CA GLU A 43 -4.14 6.91 -3.35
C GLU A 43 -3.12 8.07 -3.37
N ALA A 44 -2.14 8.05 -4.28
CA ALA A 44 -1.00 8.98 -4.32
C ALA A 44 -1.37 10.47 -4.17
N PRO A 45 -2.46 10.99 -4.77
CA PRO A 45 -2.84 12.39 -4.56
C PRO A 45 -3.19 12.69 -3.09
N ASN A 46 -3.92 11.78 -2.44
CA ASN A 46 -4.37 11.93 -1.05
C ASN A 46 -3.27 11.55 -0.06
N PHE A 47 -2.43 10.56 -0.40
CA PHE A 47 -1.28 10.17 0.41
C PHE A 47 -0.23 11.28 0.46
N ILE A 48 0.09 11.92 -0.66
CA ILE A 48 1.02 13.06 -0.69
C ILE A 48 0.42 14.23 0.10
N HIS A 49 -0.88 14.50 -0.03
CA HIS A 49 -1.54 15.54 0.76
C HIS A 49 -1.47 15.24 2.27
N GLY A 50 -1.87 14.04 2.70
CA GLY A 50 -1.81 13.65 4.11
C GLY A 50 -0.40 13.58 4.67
N PHE A 51 0.58 13.22 3.84
CA PHE A 51 2.00 13.28 4.21
C PHE A 51 2.47 14.72 4.39
N VAL A 52 2.12 15.63 3.47
CA VAL A 52 2.48 17.06 3.57
C VAL A 52 1.80 17.73 4.76
N GLU A 53 0.52 17.46 5.00
CA GLU A 53 -0.22 17.96 6.17
C GLU A 53 0.38 17.43 7.48
N GLY A 54 0.69 16.14 7.56
CA GLY A 54 1.36 15.55 8.71
C GLY A 54 2.76 16.12 8.95
N PHE A 55 3.50 16.40 7.88
CA PHE A 55 4.84 17.01 7.95
C PHE A 55 4.78 18.48 8.40
N GLN A 56 3.83 19.25 7.89
CA GLN A 56 3.61 20.64 8.33
C GLN A 56 3.12 20.71 9.77
N GLY A 57 2.20 19.82 10.18
CA GLY A 57 1.72 19.75 11.56
C GLY A 57 2.80 19.33 12.57
N GLY A 58 3.79 18.55 12.14
CA GLY A 58 4.97 18.19 12.94
C GLY A 58 6.03 19.29 13.05
N PHE A 59 6.07 20.25 12.12
CA PHE A 59 6.97 21.42 12.19
C PHE A 59 6.40 22.61 12.97
N ASN A 60 5.08 22.61 13.21
CA ASN A 60 4.35 23.68 13.89
C ASN A 60 4.02 23.36 15.37
N ASN A 61 4.71 22.38 15.95
CA ASN A 61 4.78 22.08 17.39
C ASN A 61 6.25 22.00 17.80
#